data_AF-A0A1I6VUJ2-F1
#
_entry.id   AF-A0A1I6VUJ2-F1
#
_cell.length_a   1.000
_cell.length_b   1.000
_cell.length_c   1.000
_cell.angle_alpha   90.00
_cell.angle_beta   90.00
_cell.angle_gamma   90.00
#
_symmetry.space_group_name_H-M   'P 1'
#
loop_
_entity.id
_entity.type
_entity.pdbx_description
1 polymer ?
#
loop_
_entity_poly.entity_id
_entity_poly.type
_entity_poly.pdbx_seq_one_letter_code
_entity_poly.pdbx_strand_id
1 'polypeptide(L)'
;AHAVIPPRKNAKPWKPTSAGAIARTDAVNAQRYLGRTLWRRWSGYHRRSCVETKMHCLKLMGQSLMARNFDRQVAEIQIRIAVLNRYSALGIPVTEPVG
;
A
#
# COMPACT_ATOMS: atom_id res chain seq x y z
N ALA A 1 -4.64 -18.73 -0.64
CA ALA A 1 -4.53 -17.42 0.03
C ALA A 1 -5.84 -16.64 -0.14
N HIS A 2 -6.37 -16.02 0.91
CA HIS A 2 -7.60 -15.21 0.82
C HIS A 2 -7.24 -13.83 0.22
N ALA A 3 -7.80 -13.48 -0.94
CA ALA A 3 -7.48 -12.23 -1.60
C ALA A 3 -8.14 -11.04 -0.88
N VAL A 4 -7.39 -10.38 0.00
CA VAL A 4 -7.84 -9.15 0.68
C VAL A 4 -7.56 -7.95 -0.24
N ILE A 5 -8.42 -7.73 -1.22
CA ILE A 5 -8.40 -6.53 -2.07
C ILE A 5 -9.60 -5.68 -1.67
N PRO A 6 -9.42 -4.40 -1.29
CA PRO A 6 -10.52 -3.52 -0.91
C PRO A 6 -11.50 -3.36 -2.06
N PRO A 7 -12.77 -3.70 -1.88
CA PRO A 7 -13.81 -3.35 -2.84
C PRO A 7 -13.85 -1.85 -3.13
N ARG A 8 -14.06 -1.50 -4.41
CA ARG A 8 -14.32 -0.11 -4.84
C ARG A 8 -15.60 0.42 -4.19
N LYS A 9 -15.71 1.75 -4.04
CA LYS A 9 -16.91 2.40 -3.43
C LYS A 9 -18.23 1.93 -4.07
N ASN A 10 -18.22 1.72 -5.39
CA ASN A 10 -19.40 1.30 -6.15
C ASN A 10 -19.40 -0.20 -6.47
N ALA A 11 -18.65 -1.01 -5.70
CA ALA A 11 -18.62 -2.45 -5.93
C ALA A 11 -20.00 -3.06 -5.73
N LYS A 12 -20.44 -3.81 -6.75
CA LYS A 12 -21.66 -4.62 -6.72
C LYS A 12 -21.30 -6.10 -6.49
N PRO A 13 -22.16 -6.86 -5.79
CA PRO A 13 -22.08 -8.32 -5.75
C PRO A 13 -22.04 -8.92 -7.15
N TRP A 14 -21.31 -10.02 -7.30
CA TRP A 14 -21.34 -10.81 -8.52
C TRP A 14 -22.24 -12.04 -8.32
N LYS A 15 -22.67 -12.65 -9.43
CA LYS A 15 -23.31 -13.97 -9.34
C LYS A 15 -22.30 -14.96 -8.73
N PRO A 16 -22.72 -15.87 -7.82
CA PRO A 16 -21.83 -16.78 -7.11
C PRO A 16 -21.41 -17.96 -8.02
N THR A 17 -20.74 -17.64 -9.13
CA THR A 17 -20.34 -18.61 -10.16
C THR A 17 -19.03 -19.32 -9.84
N SER A 18 -18.22 -18.76 -8.92
CA SER A 18 -16.94 -19.33 -8.50
C SER A 18 -16.60 -18.97 -7.06
N ALA A 19 -15.71 -19.74 -6.43
CA ALA A 19 -15.19 -19.45 -5.09
C ALA A 19 -14.61 -18.04 -4.96
N GLY A 20 -13.96 -17.53 -6.03
CA GLY A 20 -13.46 -16.15 -6.08
C GLY A 20 -14.57 -15.10 -6.13
N ALA A 21 -15.67 -15.37 -6.83
CA ALA A 21 -16.83 -14.48 -6.88
C ALA A 21 -17.55 -14.42 -5.53
N ILE A 22 -17.63 -15.54 -4.81
CA ILE A 22 -18.18 -15.64 -3.46
C ILE A 22 -17.31 -14.83 -2.48
N ALA A 23 -16.01 -15.12 -2.41
CA ALA A 23 -15.08 -14.41 -1.52
C ALA A 23 -15.05 -12.88 -1.76
N ARG A 24 -15.14 -12.45 -3.04
CA ARG A 24 -15.27 -11.03 -3.39
C ARG A 24 -16.59 -10.44 -2.87
N THR A 25 -17.69 -11.16 -3.03
CA THR A 25 -19.01 -10.70 -2.59
C THR A 25 -19.07 -10.57 -1.07
N ASP A 26 -18.48 -11.51 -0.34
CA ASP A 26 -18.35 -11.44 1.12
C ASP A 26 -17.53 -10.23 1.55
N ALA A 27 -16.42 -9.93 0.86
CA ALA A 27 -15.65 -8.71 1.11
C ALA A 27 -16.45 -7.43 0.86
N VAL A 28 -17.28 -7.38 -0.20
CA VAL A 28 -18.19 -6.23 -0.46
C VAL A 28 -19.19 -6.06 0.67
N ASN A 29 -19.82 -7.15 1.11
CA ASN A 29 -20.83 -7.14 2.17
C ASN A 29 -20.21 -6.74 3.51
N ALA A 30 -19.08 -7.32 3.88
CA ALA A 30 -18.33 -6.97 5.08
C ALA A 30 -17.91 -5.49 5.08
N GLN A 31 -17.46 -4.94 3.94
CA GLN A 31 -17.12 -3.52 3.85
C GLN A 31 -18.35 -2.61 4.00
N ARG A 32 -19.51 -2.99 3.45
CA ARG A 32 -20.76 -2.23 3.60
C ARG A 32 -21.26 -2.21 5.04
N TYR A 33 -21.14 -3.34 5.73
CA TYR A 33 -21.56 -3.48 7.12
C TYR A 33 -20.62 -2.74 8.09
N LEU A 34 -19.31 -2.94 7.97
CA LEU A 34 -18.32 -2.37 8.90
C LEU A 34 -17.94 -0.92 8.58
N GLY A 35 -18.14 -0.48 7.34
CA GLY A 35 -17.54 0.74 6.81
C GLY A 35 -16.06 0.56 6.42
N ARG A 36 -15.58 1.43 5.52
CA ARG A 36 -14.26 1.27 4.86
C ARG A 36 -13.08 1.30 5.84
N THR A 37 -13.10 2.19 6.82
CA THR A 37 -11.97 2.39 7.75
C THR A 37 -11.81 1.18 8.66
N LEU A 38 -12.89 0.70 9.27
CA LEU A 38 -12.89 -0.46 10.14
C LEU A 38 -12.55 -1.73 9.35
N TRP A 39 -13.14 -1.92 8.18
CA TRP A 39 -12.84 -3.06 7.31
C TRP A 39 -11.35 -3.14 6.94
N ARG A 40 -10.70 -2.02 6.60
CA ARG A 40 -9.25 -2.00 6.26
C ARG A 40 -8.36 -2.46 7.41
N ARG A 41 -8.75 -2.17 8.66
CA ARG A 41 -8.02 -2.58 9.86
C ARG A 41 -8.28 -4.06 10.17
N TRP A 42 -9.55 -4.48 10.16
CA TRP A 42 -9.95 -5.86 10.42
C TRP A 42 -9.42 -6.85 9.39
N SER A 43 -9.44 -6.49 8.11
CA SER A 43 -8.98 -7.37 7.03
C SER A 43 -7.45 -7.49 6.92
N GLY A 44 -6.69 -6.72 7.71
CA GLY A 44 -5.23 -6.64 7.59
C GLY A 44 -4.73 -5.91 6.34
N TYR A 45 -5.62 -5.41 5.48
CA TYR A 45 -5.26 -4.65 4.27
C TYR A 45 -4.44 -3.40 4.57
N HIS A 46 -4.67 -2.78 5.74
CA HIS A 46 -3.94 -1.58 6.15
C HIS A 46 -2.42 -1.77 6.06
N ARG A 47 -1.88 -2.90 6.51
CA ARG A 47 -0.44 -3.19 6.46
C ARG A 47 0.07 -3.27 5.02
N ARG A 48 -0.66 -3.93 4.12
CA ARG A 48 -0.32 -4.00 2.70
C ARG A 48 -0.31 -2.61 2.06
N SER A 49 -1.34 -1.81 2.33
CA SER A 49 -1.44 -0.43 1.85
C SER A 49 -0.25 0.42 2.31
N CYS A 50 0.20 0.29 3.57
CA CYS A 50 1.39 0.99 4.07
C CYS A 50 2.67 0.59 3.34
N VAL A 51 2.86 -0.70 3.08
CA VAL A 51 4.01 -1.20 2.31
C VAL A 51 4.00 -0.69 0.87
N GLU A 52 2.84 -0.74 0.21
CA GLU A 52 2.68 -0.20 -1.15
C GLU A 52 3.01 1.29 -1.21
N THR A 53 2.58 2.09 -0.23
CA THR A 53 2.96 3.50 -0.10
C THR A 53 4.47 3.68 0.10
N LYS A 54 5.10 2.93 1.00
CA LYS A 54 6.57 3.00 1.20
C LYS A 54 7.34 2.62 -0.06
N MET A 55 6.88 1.61 -0.79
CA MET A 55 7.46 1.22 -2.08
C MET A 55 7.28 2.30 -3.15
N HIS A 56 6.14 3.00 -3.17
CA HIS A 56 5.95 4.14 -4.04
C HIS A 56 6.98 5.25 -3.76
N CYS A 57 7.20 5.60 -2.49
CA CYS A 57 8.24 6.57 -2.11
C CYS A 57 9.63 6.13 -2.56
N LEU A 58 9.94 4.84 -2.47
CA LEU A 58 11.23 4.30 -2.92
C LEU A 58 11.44 4.44 -4.44
N LYS A 59 10.36 4.29 -5.22
CA LYS A 59 10.37 4.52 -6.68
C LYS A 59 10.42 6.02 -7.07
N LEU A 60 9.91 6.91 -6.23
CA LEU A 60 10.02 8.36 -6.47
C LEU A 60 11.47 8.85 -6.41
N MET A 61 12.33 8.19 -5.63
CA MET A 61 13.77 8.49 -5.59
C MET A 61 14.55 7.93 -6.79
N GLY A 62 13.89 7.15 -7.65
CA GLY A 62 14.50 6.56 -8.85
C GLY A 62 13.70 5.34 -9.31
N GLN A 63 13.24 5.35 -10.57
CA GLN A 63 12.38 4.29 -11.10
C GLN A 63 13.10 2.93 -11.24
N SER A 64 14.42 2.95 -11.44
CA SER A 64 15.27 1.76 -11.61
C SER A 64 16.51 1.84 -10.71
N LEU A 65 17.20 0.71 -10.58
CA LEU A 65 18.53 0.65 -9.96
C LEU A 65 19.58 0.98 -11.02
N MET A 66 20.52 1.85 -10.68
CA MET A 66 21.58 2.26 -11.61
C MET A 66 22.79 1.33 -11.55
N ALA A 67 23.01 0.70 -10.40
CA ALA A 67 24.10 -0.24 -10.22
C ALA A 67 23.94 -1.50 -11.12
N ARG A 68 25.03 -1.88 -11.79
CA ARG A 68 25.09 -3.12 -12.60
C ARG A 68 25.44 -4.36 -11.78
N ASN A 69 26.16 -4.20 -10.67
CA ASN A 69 26.59 -5.30 -9.81
C ASN A 69 25.59 -5.48 -8.66
N PHE A 70 25.28 -6.73 -8.31
CA PHE A 70 24.29 -7.05 -7.28
C PHE A 70 24.60 -6.40 -5.92
N ASP A 71 25.84 -6.47 -5.43
CA ASP A 71 26.20 -5.85 -4.15
C ASP A 71 26.00 -4.33 -4.16
N ARG A 72 26.26 -3.71 -5.31
CA ARG A 72 26.02 -2.26 -5.49
C ARG A 72 24.54 -1.93 -5.59
N GLN A 73 23.72 -2.83 -6.15
CA GLN A 73 22.25 -2.70 -6.15
C GLN A 73 21.69 -2.80 -4.72
N VAL A 74 22.21 -3.74 -3.92
CA VAL A 74 21.83 -3.86 -2.51
C VAL A 74 22.19 -2.58 -1.74
N ALA A 75 23.41 -2.08 -1.92
CA ALA A 75 23.84 -0.83 -1.29
C ALA A 75 22.97 0.37 -1.71
N GLU A 76 22.61 0.47 -3.00
CA GLU A 76 21.72 1.51 -3.51
C GLU A 76 20.35 1.48 -2.83
N ILE A 77 19.75 0.29 -2.68
CA ILE A 77 18.48 0.11 -1.98
C ILE A 77 18.61 0.46 -0.49
N GLN A 78 19.67 0.02 0.18
CA GLN A 78 19.91 0.31 1.59
C GLN A 78 20.03 1.83 1.85
N ILE A 79 20.75 2.55 0.98
CA ILE A 79 20.88 4.01 1.05
C ILE A 79 19.50 4.67 0.89
N ARG A 80 18.70 4.25 -0.11
CA ARG A 80 17.33 4.76 -0.30
C ARG A 80 16.45 4.53 0.94
N ILE A 81 16.56 3.36 1.57
CA ILE A 81 15.84 3.05 2.81
C ILE A 81 16.31 3.96 3.96
N ALA A 82 17.62 4.17 4.11
CA ALA A 82 18.18 5.06 5.13
C ALA A 82 17.66 6.50 4.98
N VAL A 83 17.61 7.02 3.75
CA VAL A 83 17.03 8.34 3.44
C VAL A 83 15.55 8.39 3.80
N LEU A 84 14.75 7.40 3.40
CA LEU A 84 13.31 7.35 3.75
C LEU A 84 13.05 7.27 5.24
N ASN A 85 13.89 6.56 5.97
CA ASN A 85 13.80 6.47 7.43
C ASN A 85 14.16 7.80 8.07
N ARG A 86 15.15 8.53 7.53
CA ARG A 86 15.48 9.89 7.98
C ARG A 86 14.32 10.85 7.76
N TYR A 87 13.65 10.84 6.61
CA TYR A 87 12.43 11.64 6.40
C TYR A 87 11.33 11.27 7.40
N SER A 88 11.17 9.98 7.71
CA SER A 88 10.16 9.54 8.68
C SER A 88 10.47 10.03 10.10
N ALA A 89 11.76 10.09 10.48
CA ALA A 89 12.22 10.59 11.77
C ALA A 89 12.10 12.12 11.89
N LEU A 90 12.29 12.85 10.78
CA LEU A 90 12.14 14.30 10.75
C LEU A 90 10.69 14.77 10.77
N GLY A 91 9.73 13.88 10.48
CA GLY A 91 8.29 14.18 10.54
C GLY A 91 7.77 14.90 9.29
N ILE A 92 6.56 15.44 9.39
CA ILE A 92 5.90 16.17 8.31
C ILE A 92 6.52 17.56 8.23
N PRO A 93 7.05 17.99 7.07
CA PRO A 93 7.56 19.35 6.93
C PRO A 93 6.41 20.35 7.05
N VAL A 94 6.60 21.38 7.86
CA VAL A 94 5.66 22.50 7.93
C VAL A 94 5.91 23.37 6.70
N THR A 95 4.89 23.56 5.88
CA THR A 95 4.97 24.46 4.72
C THR A 95 4.59 25.85 5.17
N GLU A 96 5.56 26.76 5.17
CA GLU A 96 5.34 28.17 5.46
C GLU A 96 5.20 28.96 4.15
N PRO A 97 4.25 29.91 4.06
CA PRO A 97 4.17 30.83 2.93
C PRO A 97 5.39 31.77 2.94
N VAL A 98 6.06 31.92 1.80
CA VAL A 98 7.14 32.90 1.64
C VAL A 98 6.48 34.26 1.37
N GLY A 99 6.62 35.18 2.32
CA GLY A 99 6.34 36.60 2.16
C GLY A 99 7.58 37.38 1.74
#